data_AF-A0A1G6FFI1-F1
#
_entry.id   AF-A0A1G6FFI1-F1
#
_cell.length_a   1.000
_cell.length_b   1.000
_cell.length_c   1.000
_cell.angle_alpha   90.00
_cell.angle_beta   90.00
_cell.angle_gamma   90.00
#
_symmetry.space_group_name_H-M   'P 1'
#
loop_
_entity.id
_entity.type
_entity.pdbx_description
1 polymer ?
#
loop_
_entity_poly.entity_id
_entity_poly.type
_entity_poly.pdbx_seq_one_letter_code
_entity_poly.pdbx_strand_id
1 'polypeptide(L)'
;MDKSFNEYLWTYSLVSFYVDNTLNEWFVASIILVYLIYPLIYVIVEKSEAVAKALLILIYAIIVLFLCHIIRIPNPIRIVFEILGTRFPAFLIGSLMAKNSEGSRGIKLSTARYIIILGVLSSILSLYVFKMKVANNWIIIRTVFIFIVFSIIICWIIVRDKAENNNIIRSCTTFFTFVGGITLEIYLVHEKVLGILTPVMYGILPLSSYSVQLVIYIIGTILSIILASYLCKFLKKIQRK
;
A
#
# COMPACT_ATOMS: atom_id res chain seq x y z
N MET A 1 -19.22 -20.96 -13.52
CA MET A 1 -19.74 -21.48 -12.24
C MET A 1 -20.63 -20.40 -11.67
N ASP A 2 -21.95 -20.64 -11.64
CA ASP A 2 -22.90 -19.72 -11.03
C ASP A 2 -22.70 -19.75 -9.52
N LYS A 3 -22.08 -18.69 -8.99
CA LYS A 3 -22.09 -18.45 -7.55
C LYS A 3 -23.54 -18.24 -7.13
N SER A 4 -23.96 -18.90 -6.05
CA SER A 4 -25.31 -18.66 -5.51
C SER A 4 -25.47 -17.18 -5.16
N PHE A 5 -26.68 -16.62 -5.30
CA PHE A 5 -26.94 -15.21 -4.96
C PHE A 5 -26.48 -14.86 -3.52
N ASN A 6 -26.59 -15.82 -2.60
CA ASN A 6 -26.12 -15.71 -1.22
C ASN A 6 -24.60 -15.55 -1.14
N GLU A 7 -23.81 -16.30 -1.93
CA GLU A 7 -22.36 -16.13 -2.00
C GLU A 7 -21.96 -14.76 -2.55
N TYR A 8 -22.74 -14.23 -3.48
CA TYR A 8 -22.54 -12.88 -4.01
C TYR A 8 -22.76 -11.84 -2.90
N LEU A 9 -23.93 -11.85 -2.25
CA LEU A 9 -24.21 -10.94 -1.14
C LEU A 9 -23.18 -11.06 -0.02
N TRP A 10 -22.77 -12.27 0.33
CA TRP A 10 -21.76 -12.52 1.35
C TRP A 10 -20.41 -11.92 0.98
N THR A 11 -19.95 -12.13 -0.26
CA THR A 11 -18.68 -11.56 -0.74
C THR A 11 -18.71 -10.04 -0.77
N TYR A 12 -19.79 -9.44 -1.29
CA TYR A 12 -19.92 -7.99 -1.43
C TYR A 12 -20.38 -7.27 -0.16
N SER A 13 -20.76 -8.01 0.89
CA SER A 13 -20.97 -7.46 2.23
C SER A 13 -19.66 -6.97 2.86
N LEU A 14 -18.50 -7.37 2.33
CA LEU A 14 -17.15 -7.11 2.84
C LEU A 14 -16.83 -7.76 4.19
N VAL A 15 -17.83 -8.32 4.88
CA VAL A 15 -17.68 -9.02 6.17
C VAL A 15 -16.91 -10.32 6.00
N SER A 16 -17.04 -10.98 4.84
CA SER A 16 -16.34 -12.24 4.54
C SER A 16 -14.82 -12.14 4.64
N PHE A 17 -14.23 -10.94 4.49
CA PHE A 17 -12.79 -10.75 4.70
C PHE A 17 -12.37 -10.87 6.18
N TYR A 18 -13.24 -10.45 7.11
CA TYR A 18 -12.92 -10.45 8.54
C TYR A 18 -13.24 -11.77 9.23
N VAL A 19 -14.20 -12.51 8.69
CA VAL A 19 -14.74 -13.72 9.32
C VAL A 19 -14.29 -14.99 8.59
N ASP A 20 -14.06 -14.92 7.28
CA ASP A 20 -13.60 -16.06 6.50
C ASP A 20 -12.15 -15.88 6.05
N ASN A 21 -11.53 -16.99 5.65
CA ASN A 21 -10.18 -16.99 5.07
C ASN A 21 -10.16 -16.57 3.59
N THR A 22 -11.02 -15.63 3.21
CA THR A 22 -11.13 -15.16 1.82
C THR A 22 -10.45 -13.81 1.66
N LEU A 23 -9.75 -13.65 0.54
CA LEU A 23 -9.18 -12.37 0.13
C LEU A 23 -10.04 -11.67 -0.92
N ASN A 24 -11.33 -12.02 -1.02
CA ASN A 24 -12.21 -11.36 -1.98
C ASN A 24 -12.52 -9.95 -1.50
N GLU A 25 -12.28 -8.95 -2.35
CA GLU A 25 -12.59 -7.53 -2.06
C GLU A 25 -11.99 -7.02 -0.74
N TRP A 26 -10.93 -7.67 -0.24
CA TRP A 26 -10.31 -7.38 1.07
C TRP A 26 -9.87 -5.91 1.18
N PHE A 27 -9.46 -5.33 0.07
CA PHE A 27 -9.03 -3.95 0.03
C PHE A 27 -10.17 -2.98 0.23
N VAL A 28 -11.33 -3.22 -0.39
CA VAL A 28 -12.51 -2.37 -0.23
C VAL A 28 -12.96 -2.41 1.24
N ALA A 29 -12.98 -3.60 1.85
CA ALA A 29 -13.22 -3.76 3.27
C ALA A 29 -12.22 -2.95 4.12
N SER A 30 -10.93 -3.10 3.83
CA SER A 30 -9.84 -2.48 4.57
C SER A 30 -9.82 -0.95 4.44
N ILE A 31 -10.02 -0.42 3.23
CA ILE A 31 -9.92 1.02 2.97
C ILE A 31 -11.08 1.76 3.62
N ILE A 32 -12.30 1.20 3.64
CA ILE A 32 -13.43 1.79 4.37
C ILE A 32 -13.08 1.94 5.86
N LEU A 33 -12.53 0.90 6.48
CA LEU A 33 -12.09 0.96 7.88
C LEU A 33 -11.05 2.07 8.11
N VAL A 34 -10.06 2.17 7.22
CA VAL A 34 -9.02 3.21 7.30
C VAL A 34 -9.63 4.62 7.18
N TYR A 35 -10.58 4.82 6.26
CA TYR A 35 -11.26 6.10 6.09
C TYR A 35 -12.13 6.47 7.30
N LEU A 36 -12.77 5.49 7.96
CA LEU A 36 -13.52 5.73 9.20
C LEU A 36 -12.61 6.18 10.35
N ILE A 37 -11.39 5.63 10.43
CA ILE A 37 -10.41 5.98 11.47
C ILE A 37 -9.63 7.25 11.12
N TYR A 38 -9.57 7.63 9.83
CA TYR A 38 -8.75 8.74 9.36
C TYR A 38 -9.02 10.09 10.04
N PRO A 39 -10.26 10.52 10.32
CA PRO A 39 -10.50 11.78 11.03
C PRO A 39 -9.78 11.86 12.38
N LEU A 40 -9.71 10.74 13.12
CA LEU A 40 -8.97 10.68 14.37
C LEU A 40 -7.46 10.81 14.14
N ILE A 41 -6.93 10.09 13.13
CA ILE A 41 -5.52 10.17 12.74
C ILE A 41 -5.15 11.61 12.35
N TYR A 42 -5.99 12.24 11.54
CA TYR A 42 -5.81 13.62 11.10
C TYR A 42 -5.73 14.57 12.30
N VAL A 43 -6.68 14.50 13.24
CA VAL A 43 -6.67 15.33 14.46
C VAL A 43 -5.40 15.10 15.30
N ILE A 44 -4.95 13.86 15.44
CA ILE A 44 -3.73 13.54 16.20
C ILE A 44 -2.50 14.15 15.52
N VAL A 45 -2.35 13.91 14.21
CA VAL A 45 -1.24 14.41 13.41
C VAL A 45 -1.22 15.94 13.43
N GLU A 46 -2.38 16.58 13.36
CA GLU A 46 -2.52 18.04 13.35
C GLU A 46 -2.20 18.66 14.70
N LYS A 47 -2.67 18.06 15.81
CA LYS A 47 -2.42 18.56 17.16
C LYS A 47 -0.99 18.34 17.65
N SER A 48 -0.40 17.17 17.39
CA SER A 48 0.94 16.84 17.92
C SER A 48 1.70 15.84 17.06
N GLU A 49 2.75 16.32 16.40
CA GLU A 49 3.69 15.49 15.64
C GLU A 49 4.37 14.43 16.55
N ALA A 50 4.64 14.77 17.81
CA ALA A 50 5.26 13.85 18.78
C ALA A 50 4.32 12.69 19.15
N VAL A 51 3.03 12.95 19.36
CA VAL A 51 2.03 11.90 19.65
C VAL A 51 1.86 10.98 18.44
N ALA A 52 1.80 11.53 17.23
CA ALA A 52 1.72 10.73 16.01
C ALA A 52 2.97 9.85 15.82
N LYS A 53 4.17 10.35 16.13
CA LYS A 53 5.40 9.53 16.14
C LYS A 53 5.32 8.43 17.19
N ALA A 54 4.93 8.74 18.43
CA ALA A 54 4.76 7.74 19.48
C ALA A 54 3.76 6.64 19.10
N LEU A 55 2.63 7.01 18.49
CA LEU A 55 1.64 6.06 17.98
C LEU A 55 2.24 5.14 16.91
N LEU A 56 3.06 5.67 16.01
CA LEU A 56 3.74 4.86 15.00
C LEU A 56 4.71 3.86 15.64
N ILE A 57 5.48 4.26 16.66
CA ILE A 57 6.35 3.34 17.42
C ILE A 57 5.51 2.25 18.07
N LEU A 58 4.40 2.62 18.72
CA LEU A 58 3.50 1.68 19.37
C LEU A 58 2.95 0.66 18.37
N ILE A 59 2.53 1.09 17.19
CA ILE A 59 2.04 0.21 16.13
C ILE A 59 3.14 -0.73 15.64
N TYR A 60 4.36 -0.22 15.42
CA TYR A 60 5.49 -1.07 15.07
C TYR A 60 5.81 -2.09 16.17
N ALA A 61 5.74 -1.70 17.44
CA ALA A 61 5.92 -2.61 18.57
C ALA A 61 4.84 -3.70 18.58
N ILE A 62 3.58 -3.35 18.34
CA ILE A 62 2.48 -4.32 18.22
C ILE A 62 2.72 -5.28 17.05
N ILE A 63 3.19 -4.78 15.89
CA ILE A 63 3.55 -5.63 14.75
C ILE A 63 4.68 -6.59 15.12
N VAL A 64 5.74 -6.11 15.77
CA VAL A 64 6.86 -6.95 16.23
C VAL A 64 6.37 -8.05 17.17
N LEU A 65 5.60 -7.68 18.20
CA LEU A 65 5.05 -8.62 19.18
C LEU A 65 4.14 -9.65 18.51
N PHE A 66 3.30 -9.20 17.58
CA PHE A 66 2.46 -10.09 16.78
C PHE A 66 3.31 -11.07 15.95
N LEU A 67 4.36 -10.59 15.28
CA LEU A 67 5.24 -11.45 14.48
C LEU A 67 5.96 -12.51 15.33
N CYS A 68 6.29 -12.21 16.58
CA CYS A 68 6.84 -13.19 17.52
C CYS A 68 5.82 -14.30 17.89
N HIS A 69 4.52 -14.04 17.77
CA HIS A 69 3.45 -14.97 18.17
C HIS A 69 2.57 -15.45 17.01
N ILE A 70 2.88 -15.08 15.77
CA ILE A 70 2.02 -15.28 14.59
C ILE A 70 1.62 -16.74 14.36
N ILE A 71 2.50 -17.69 14.71
CA ILE A 71 2.26 -19.14 14.57
C ILE A 71 1.09 -19.61 15.46
N ARG A 72 0.82 -18.92 16.57
CA ARG A 72 -0.24 -19.27 17.53
C ARG A 72 -1.58 -18.61 17.23
N ILE A 73 -1.63 -17.72 16.25
CA ILE A 73 -2.82 -16.92 15.97
C ILE A 73 -3.66 -17.63 14.90
N PRO A 74 -4.93 -17.98 15.20
CA PRO A 74 -5.77 -18.64 14.23
C PRO A 74 -6.18 -17.70 13.10
N ASN A 75 -6.45 -18.32 11.97
CA ASN A 75 -7.16 -17.74 10.84
C ASN A 75 -8.63 -17.43 11.24
N PRO A 76 -9.25 -16.33 10.79
CA PRO A 76 -8.79 -15.34 9.79
C PRO A 76 -7.98 -14.17 10.39
N ILE A 77 -7.95 -14.04 11.73
CA ILE A 77 -7.31 -12.92 12.44
C ILE A 77 -5.86 -12.73 11.97
N ARG A 78 -5.13 -13.84 11.79
CA ARG A 78 -3.77 -13.82 11.26
C ARG A 78 -3.67 -13.08 9.91
N ILE A 79 -4.53 -13.41 8.94
CA ILE A 79 -4.52 -12.85 7.58
C ILE A 79 -4.83 -11.35 7.62
N VAL A 80 -5.87 -10.97 8.38
CA VAL A 80 -6.27 -9.57 8.53
C VAL A 80 -5.11 -8.74 9.09
N PHE A 81 -4.43 -9.25 10.12
CA PHE A 81 -3.30 -8.54 10.72
C PHE A 81 -2.08 -8.51 9.79
N GLU A 82 -1.75 -9.60 9.08
CA GLU A 82 -0.68 -9.60 8.07
C GLU A 82 -0.91 -8.56 6.98
N ILE A 83 -2.18 -8.32 6.62
CA ILE A 83 -2.56 -7.37 5.59
C ILE A 83 -2.61 -5.93 6.10
N LEU A 84 -3.35 -5.67 7.18
CA LEU A 84 -3.55 -4.33 7.73
C LEU A 84 -2.33 -3.88 8.51
N GLY A 85 -1.74 -4.74 9.34
CA GLY A 85 -0.58 -4.43 10.17
C GLY A 85 0.62 -3.98 9.34
N THR A 86 0.86 -4.62 8.20
CA THR A 86 1.99 -4.22 7.33
C THR A 86 1.74 -2.93 6.53
N ARG A 87 0.48 -2.47 6.41
CA ARG A 87 0.10 -1.31 5.57
C ARG A 87 -0.28 -0.06 6.36
N PHE A 88 -0.85 -0.22 7.55
CA PHE A 88 -1.26 0.90 8.40
C PHE A 88 -0.11 1.84 8.78
N PRO A 89 1.14 1.35 9.02
CA PRO A 89 2.28 2.23 9.19
C PRO A 89 2.53 3.17 8.01
N ALA A 90 2.33 2.69 6.77
CA ALA A 90 2.51 3.52 5.56
C ALA A 90 1.52 4.67 5.54
N PHE A 91 0.29 4.39 5.97
CA PHE A 91 -0.78 5.38 6.03
C PHE A 91 -0.48 6.49 7.05
N LEU A 92 0.00 6.13 8.24
CA LEU A 92 0.41 7.10 9.25
C LEU A 92 1.62 7.92 8.84
N ILE A 93 2.64 7.29 8.24
CA ILE A 93 3.81 8.00 7.72
C ILE A 93 3.39 8.96 6.60
N GLY A 94 2.52 8.51 5.68
CA GLY A 94 1.95 9.37 4.64
C GLY A 94 1.22 10.58 5.20
N SER A 95 0.43 10.40 6.27
CA SER A 95 -0.26 11.49 6.96
C SER A 95 0.71 12.50 7.61
N LEU A 96 1.77 12.01 8.26
CA LEU A 96 2.84 12.85 8.81
C LEU A 96 3.58 13.65 7.73
N MET A 97 3.81 13.04 6.57
CA MET A 97 4.46 13.70 5.43
C MET A 97 3.54 14.74 4.80
N ALA A 98 2.24 14.43 4.65
CA ALA A 98 1.25 15.36 4.12
C ALA A 98 1.20 16.67 4.91
N LYS A 99 1.06 16.59 6.23
CA LYS A 99 1.09 17.77 7.12
C LYS A 99 2.36 18.62 6.94
N ASN A 100 3.52 17.97 6.81
CA ASN A 100 4.78 18.69 6.65
C ASN A 100 4.97 19.26 5.23
N SER A 101 4.26 18.73 4.23
CA SER A 101 4.31 19.21 2.85
C SER A 101 3.41 20.43 2.59
N GLU A 102 2.45 20.70 3.47
CA GLU A 102 1.61 21.90 3.40
C GLU A 102 2.45 23.17 3.64
N GLY A 103 2.28 24.17 2.78
CA GLY A 103 2.95 25.47 2.93
C GLY A 103 4.37 25.57 2.35
N SER A 104 4.70 24.80 1.31
CA SER A 104 5.95 24.93 0.50
C SER A 104 7.29 24.71 1.25
N ARG A 105 7.27 24.14 2.46
CA ARG A 105 8.48 23.95 3.30
C ARG A 105 9.18 22.60 3.11
N GLY A 106 8.68 21.73 2.23
CA GLY A 106 9.23 20.39 2.03
C GLY A 106 9.17 19.52 3.29
N ILE A 107 9.82 18.36 3.29
CA ILE A 107 9.82 17.47 4.46
C ILE A 107 10.83 17.96 5.50
N LYS A 108 10.39 18.18 6.73
CA LYS A 108 11.28 18.48 7.86
C LYS A 108 12.34 17.39 8.02
N LEU A 109 13.61 17.80 8.18
CA LEU A 109 14.73 16.87 8.38
C LEU A 109 14.53 15.93 9.58
N SER A 110 13.90 16.40 10.65
CA SER A 110 13.56 15.58 11.83
C SER A 110 12.59 14.44 11.49
N THR A 111 11.63 14.69 10.60
CA THR A 111 10.68 13.67 10.12
C THR A 111 11.37 12.70 9.18
N ALA A 112 12.21 13.20 8.26
CA ALA A 112 12.99 12.35 7.37
C ALA A 112 13.94 11.41 8.14
N ARG A 113 14.71 11.93 9.12
CA ARG A 113 15.58 11.13 10.00
C ARG A 113 14.79 10.06 10.75
N TYR A 114 13.63 10.42 11.28
CA TYR A 114 12.76 9.51 12.01
C TYR A 114 12.26 8.35 11.12
N ILE A 115 11.83 8.64 9.89
CA ILE A 115 11.41 7.62 8.92
C ILE A 115 12.57 6.70 8.54
N ILE A 116 13.78 7.26 8.34
CA ILE A 116 14.99 6.48 8.04
C ILE A 116 15.32 5.52 9.20
N ILE A 117 15.31 6.00 10.44
CA ILE A 117 15.57 5.16 11.64
C ILE A 117 14.56 4.02 11.72
N LEU A 118 13.27 4.31 11.57
CA LEU A 118 12.24 3.27 11.54
C LEU A 118 12.46 2.26 10.41
N GLY A 119 12.99 2.70 9.27
CA GLY A 119 13.28 1.83 8.14
C GLY A 119 14.44 0.88 8.36
N VAL A 120 15.50 1.38 9.00
CA VAL A 120 16.60 0.53 9.44
C VAL A 120 16.10 -0.51 10.45
N LEU A 121 15.35 -0.09 11.47
CA LEU A 121 14.79 -1.00 12.48
C LEU A 121 13.88 -2.07 11.87
N SER A 122 13.04 -1.68 10.93
CA SER A 122 12.13 -2.61 10.24
C SER A 122 12.86 -3.56 9.29
N SER A 123 13.98 -3.12 8.70
CA SER A 123 14.85 -3.99 7.91
C SER A 123 15.54 -5.03 8.79
N ILE A 124 16.04 -4.63 9.97
CA ILE A 124 16.62 -5.55 10.96
C ILE A 124 15.57 -6.57 11.42
N LEU A 125 14.36 -6.11 11.75
CA LEU A 125 13.25 -6.99 12.11
C LEU A 125 12.94 -8.00 10.99
N SER A 126 12.94 -7.54 9.75
CA SER A 126 12.64 -8.39 8.60
C SER A 126 13.74 -9.44 8.36
N LEU A 127 15.01 -9.09 8.58
CA LEU A 127 16.12 -10.05 8.57
C LEU A 127 16.00 -11.08 9.69
N TYR A 128 15.58 -10.65 10.89
CA TYR A 128 15.31 -11.57 12.01
C TYR A 128 14.18 -12.54 11.67
N VAL A 129 13.05 -12.04 11.17
CA VAL A 129 11.90 -12.87 10.76
C VAL A 129 12.30 -13.86 9.67
N PHE A 130 13.10 -13.42 8.69
CA PHE A 130 13.63 -14.28 7.63
C PHE A 130 14.50 -15.41 8.19
N LYS A 131 15.46 -15.06 9.06
CA LYS A 131 16.37 -16.02 9.70
C LYS A 131 15.63 -17.03 10.57
N MET A 132 14.64 -16.58 11.33
CA MET A 132 13.89 -17.42 12.26
C MET A 132 12.76 -18.20 11.58
N LYS A 133 12.44 -17.91 10.30
CA LYS A 133 11.35 -18.54 9.53
C LYS A 133 9.99 -18.47 10.25
N VAL A 134 9.77 -17.43 11.05
CA VAL A 134 8.56 -17.29 11.88
C VAL A 134 7.36 -16.74 11.11
N ALA A 135 7.57 -16.12 9.95
CA ALA A 135 6.51 -15.52 9.15
C ALA A 135 6.76 -15.71 7.65
N ASN A 136 5.73 -15.49 6.84
CA ASN A 136 5.81 -15.59 5.38
C ASN A 136 6.77 -14.52 4.81
N ASN A 137 7.54 -14.87 3.78
CA ASN A 137 8.38 -13.96 2.99
C ASN A 137 7.63 -12.69 2.54
N TRP A 138 6.33 -12.78 2.29
CA TRP A 138 5.50 -11.62 1.93
C TRP A 138 5.43 -10.55 3.03
N ILE A 139 5.45 -10.93 4.31
CA ILE A 139 5.43 -9.99 5.43
C ILE A 139 6.74 -9.22 5.48
N ILE A 140 7.87 -9.91 5.29
CA ILE A 140 9.20 -9.32 5.21
C ILE A 140 9.24 -8.30 4.06
N ILE A 141 8.82 -8.72 2.86
CA ILE A 141 8.80 -7.84 1.69
C ILE A 141 7.94 -6.60 1.98
N ARG A 142 6.72 -6.76 2.50
CA ARG A 142 5.81 -5.62 2.79
C ARG A 142 6.37 -4.68 3.86
N THR A 143 7.03 -5.21 4.89
CA THR A 143 7.55 -4.44 6.02
C THR A 143 8.84 -3.68 5.66
N VAL A 144 9.65 -4.18 4.73
CA VAL A 144 10.83 -3.47 4.22
C VAL A 144 10.47 -2.49 3.10
N PHE A 145 9.58 -2.90 2.20
CA PHE A 145 9.26 -2.17 0.98
C PHE A 145 8.74 -0.75 1.27
N ILE A 146 7.94 -0.58 2.32
CA ILE A 146 7.47 0.72 2.80
C ILE A 146 8.60 1.74 2.97
N PHE A 147 9.76 1.33 3.50
CA PHE A 147 10.89 2.22 3.75
C PHE A 147 11.75 2.46 2.53
N ILE A 148 11.82 1.47 1.63
CA ILE A 148 12.41 1.66 0.30
C ILE A 148 11.62 2.74 -0.44
N VAL A 149 10.28 2.62 -0.45
CA VAL A 149 9.39 3.60 -1.08
C VAL A 149 9.57 4.99 -0.44
N PHE A 150 9.60 5.09 0.88
CA PHE A 150 9.83 6.38 1.54
C PHE A 150 11.21 6.97 1.25
N SER A 151 12.24 6.14 1.16
CA SER A 151 13.59 6.60 0.78
C SER A 151 13.59 7.15 -0.65
N ILE A 152 12.92 6.46 -1.58
CA ILE A 152 12.74 6.93 -2.97
C ILE A 152 11.98 8.26 -2.98
N ILE A 153 10.92 8.41 -2.18
CA ILE A 153 10.15 9.67 -2.10
C ILE A 153 11.01 10.81 -1.54
N ILE A 154 11.79 10.57 -0.50
CA ILE A 154 12.70 11.59 0.07
C ILE A 154 13.74 12.00 -0.98
N CYS A 155 14.36 11.04 -1.66
CA CYS A 155 15.29 11.31 -2.76
C CYS A 155 14.61 12.11 -3.89
N TRP A 156 13.39 11.74 -4.26
CA TRP A 156 12.60 12.43 -5.27
C TRP A 156 12.34 13.89 -4.91
N ILE A 157 11.98 14.16 -3.65
CA ILE A 157 11.72 15.52 -3.15
C ILE A 157 13.00 16.36 -3.22
N ILE A 158 14.14 15.81 -2.81
CA ILE A 158 15.44 16.51 -2.88
C ILE A 158 15.82 16.81 -4.34
N VAL A 159 15.63 15.85 -5.25
CA VAL A 159 15.91 16.02 -6.69
C VAL A 159 15.00 17.08 -7.29
N ARG A 160 13.70 17.07 -6.96
CA ARG A 160 12.73 18.09 -7.41
C ARG A 160 13.15 19.48 -6.96
N ASP A 161 13.50 19.63 -5.69
CA ASP A 161 13.85 20.93 -5.10
C ASP A 161 15.10 21.55 -5.75
N LYS A 162 16.12 20.72 -6.04
CA LYS A 162 17.36 21.19 -6.66
C LYS A 162 17.29 21.44 -8.16
N ALA A 163 16.28 20.91 -8.85
CA ALA A 163 16.23 20.93 -10.31
C ALA A 163 14.84 21.32 -10.82
N GLU A 164 14.28 22.36 -10.20
CA GLU A 164 12.98 22.95 -10.51
C GLU A 164 12.83 23.35 -11.98
N ASN A 165 13.92 23.80 -12.63
CA ASN A 165 13.94 24.22 -14.03
C ASN A 165 14.17 23.07 -15.04
N ASN A 166 14.29 21.82 -14.58
CA ASN A 166 14.54 20.68 -15.47
C ASN A 166 13.23 20.11 -16.01
N ASN A 167 13.06 20.15 -17.34
CA ASN A 167 11.89 19.64 -18.05
C ASN A 167 11.60 18.15 -17.78
N ILE A 168 12.63 17.33 -17.57
CA ILE A 168 12.49 15.89 -17.28
C ILE A 168 11.83 15.72 -15.90
N ILE A 169 12.33 16.42 -14.89
CA ILE A 169 11.83 16.34 -13.52
C ILE A 169 10.40 16.88 -13.44
N ARG A 170 10.10 17.96 -14.16
CA ARG A 170 8.74 18.48 -14.29
C ARG A 170 7.80 17.46 -14.93
N SER A 171 8.24 16.78 -15.99
CA SER A 171 7.44 15.75 -16.69
C SER A 171 7.18 14.54 -15.79
N CYS A 172 8.21 14.03 -15.12
CA CYS A 172 8.08 12.94 -14.16
C CYS A 172 7.18 13.32 -12.97
N THR A 173 7.31 14.54 -12.44
CA THR A 173 6.42 15.04 -11.36
C THR A 173 4.97 15.07 -11.84
N THR A 174 4.73 15.56 -13.06
CA THR A 174 3.40 15.58 -13.67
C THR A 174 2.84 14.16 -13.81
N PHE A 175 3.68 13.21 -14.25
CA PHE A 175 3.30 11.80 -14.35
C PHE A 175 2.97 11.19 -12.98
N PHE A 176 3.79 11.40 -11.94
CA PHE A 176 3.52 10.89 -10.60
C PHE A 176 2.27 11.51 -9.98
N THR A 177 2.03 12.80 -10.19
CA THR A 177 0.79 13.46 -9.78
C THR A 177 -0.42 12.86 -10.50
N PHE A 178 -0.31 12.60 -11.80
CA PHE A 178 -1.36 11.94 -12.57
C PHE A 178 -1.67 10.54 -12.03
N VAL A 179 -0.65 9.68 -11.89
CA VAL A 179 -0.80 8.32 -11.34
C VAL A 179 -1.36 8.39 -9.93
N GLY A 180 -0.84 9.29 -9.10
CA GLY A 180 -1.32 9.59 -7.75
C GLY A 180 -2.83 9.86 -7.70
N GLY A 181 -3.32 10.69 -8.64
CA GLY A 181 -4.71 11.07 -8.74
C GLY A 181 -5.68 9.98 -9.22
N ILE A 182 -5.18 8.84 -9.72
CA ILE A 182 -5.99 7.68 -10.12
C ILE A 182 -5.60 6.39 -9.37
N THR A 183 -4.88 6.52 -8.26
CA THR A 183 -4.36 5.36 -7.49
C THR A 183 -5.44 4.41 -7.02
N LEU A 184 -6.61 4.94 -6.62
CA LEU A 184 -7.74 4.12 -6.18
C LEU A 184 -8.30 3.28 -7.33
N GLU A 185 -8.51 3.88 -8.49
CA GLU A 185 -9.00 3.20 -9.68
C GLU A 185 -7.98 2.17 -10.20
N ILE A 186 -6.69 2.50 -10.17
CA ILE A 186 -5.60 1.55 -10.47
C ILE A 186 -5.75 0.35 -9.55
N TYR A 187 -5.91 0.57 -8.25
CA TYR A 187 -6.03 -0.51 -7.28
C TYR A 187 -7.21 -1.44 -7.59
N LEU A 188 -8.40 -0.88 -7.80
CA LEU A 188 -9.64 -1.64 -8.04
C LEU A 188 -9.56 -2.52 -9.30
N VAL A 189 -8.89 -2.01 -10.33
CA VAL A 189 -8.78 -2.71 -11.62
C VAL A 189 -7.60 -3.68 -11.62
N HIS A 190 -6.52 -3.38 -10.90
CA HIS A 190 -5.25 -4.12 -10.98
C HIS A 190 -5.39 -5.60 -10.63
N GLU A 191 -6.12 -5.92 -9.56
CA GLU A 191 -6.33 -7.31 -9.16
C GLU A 191 -7.07 -8.10 -10.22
N LYS A 192 -8.09 -7.50 -10.85
CA LYS A 192 -8.87 -8.14 -11.93
C LYS A 192 -8.04 -8.30 -13.19
N VAL A 193 -7.24 -7.29 -13.54
CA VAL A 193 -6.29 -7.36 -14.66
C VAL A 193 -5.30 -8.50 -14.45
N LEU A 194 -4.68 -8.61 -13.28
CA LEU A 194 -3.76 -9.71 -12.99
C LEU A 194 -4.46 -11.08 -12.96
N GLY A 195 -5.71 -11.15 -12.49
CA GLY A 195 -6.52 -12.37 -12.50
C GLY A 195 -6.78 -12.91 -13.90
N ILE A 196 -6.87 -12.04 -14.91
CA ILE A 196 -7.05 -12.42 -16.33
C ILE A 196 -5.69 -12.61 -17.02
N LEU A 197 -4.76 -11.69 -16.81
CA LEU A 197 -3.48 -11.66 -17.51
C LEU A 197 -2.58 -12.84 -17.11
N THR A 198 -2.57 -13.19 -15.82
CA THR A 198 -1.70 -14.25 -15.29
C THR A 198 -1.98 -15.61 -15.94
N PRO A 199 -3.23 -16.13 -15.98
CA PRO A 199 -3.54 -17.38 -16.68
C PRO A 199 -3.22 -17.35 -18.18
N VAL A 200 -3.54 -16.24 -18.86
CA VAL A 200 -3.29 -16.10 -20.31
C VAL A 200 -1.80 -16.16 -20.61
N MET A 201 -0.98 -15.39 -19.88
CA MET A 201 0.46 -15.34 -20.11
C MET A 201 1.15 -16.65 -19.76
N TYR A 202 0.71 -17.34 -18.71
CA TYR A 202 1.22 -18.65 -18.36
C TYR A 202 0.76 -19.78 -19.29
N GLY A 203 -0.32 -19.59 -20.05
CA GLY A 203 -0.70 -20.49 -21.15
C GLY A 203 0.14 -20.33 -22.42
N ILE A 204 0.84 -19.19 -22.58
CA ILE A 204 1.61 -18.84 -23.79
C ILE A 204 3.12 -19.03 -23.58
N LEU A 205 3.63 -18.70 -22.39
CA LEU A 205 5.07 -18.75 -22.09
C LEU A 205 5.40 -19.95 -21.19
N PRO A 206 6.50 -20.68 -21.45
CA PRO A 206 6.92 -21.78 -20.59
C PRO A 206 7.22 -21.29 -19.15
N LEU A 207 6.53 -21.94 -18.21
CA LEU A 207 6.42 -21.58 -16.79
C LEU A 207 7.67 -21.98 -15.98
N SER A 208 8.29 -21.00 -15.33
CA SER A 208 8.96 -21.08 -14.00
C SER A 208 9.96 -19.94 -13.77
N SER A 209 10.26 -19.12 -14.78
CA SER A 209 11.22 -18.03 -14.58
C SER A 209 10.58 -16.80 -13.92
N TYR A 210 11.27 -16.26 -12.93
CA TYR A 210 10.97 -14.96 -12.33
C TYR A 210 10.81 -13.85 -13.39
N SER A 211 11.48 -13.97 -14.53
CA SER A 211 11.40 -13.06 -15.66
C SER A 211 9.99 -12.98 -16.26
N VAL A 212 9.30 -14.11 -16.43
CA VAL A 212 7.91 -14.13 -16.94
C VAL A 212 6.97 -13.44 -15.96
N GLN A 213 7.14 -13.69 -14.65
CA GLN A 213 6.34 -13.05 -13.62
C GLN A 213 6.57 -11.53 -13.58
N LEU A 214 7.81 -11.08 -13.75
CA LEU A 214 8.15 -9.66 -13.87
C LEU A 214 7.49 -9.00 -15.09
N VAL A 215 7.51 -9.68 -16.25
CA VAL A 215 6.82 -9.20 -17.46
C VAL A 215 5.31 -9.08 -17.23
N ILE A 216 4.69 -10.10 -16.61
CA ILE A 216 3.25 -10.07 -16.25
C ILE A 216 2.95 -8.86 -15.35
N TYR A 217 3.77 -8.59 -14.33
CA TYR A 217 3.54 -7.45 -13.45
C TYR A 217 3.73 -6.10 -14.14
N ILE A 218 4.72 -5.96 -15.03
CA ILE A 218 4.93 -4.72 -15.80
C ILE A 218 3.74 -4.47 -16.72
N ILE A 219 3.36 -5.47 -17.53
CA ILE A 219 2.23 -5.35 -18.46
C ILE A 219 0.94 -5.11 -17.69
N GLY A 220 0.71 -5.87 -16.61
CA GLY A 220 -0.45 -5.72 -15.74
C GLY A 220 -0.55 -4.33 -15.16
N THR A 221 0.56 -3.75 -14.70
CA THR A 221 0.61 -2.36 -14.18
C THR A 221 0.25 -1.35 -15.27
N ILE A 222 0.84 -1.47 -16.47
CA ILE A 222 0.55 -0.57 -17.59
C ILE A 222 -0.94 -0.63 -17.97
N LEU A 223 -1.48 -1.84 -18.14
CA LEU A 223 -2.89 -2.04 -18.45
C LEU A 223 -3.80 -1.47 -17.36
N SER A 224 -3.43 -1.63 -16.09
CA SER A 224 -4.18 -1.09 -14.95
C SER A 224 -4.22 0.43 -14.97
N ILE A 225 -3.09 1.10 -15.24
CA ILE A 225 -3.02 2.57 -15.38
C ILE A 225 -3.93 3.05 -16.53
N ILE A 226 -3.86 2.37 -17.68
CA ILE A 226 -4.67 2.72 -18.85
C ILE A 226 -6.16 2.57 -18.51
N LEU A 227 -6.59 1.41 -18.02
CA LEU A 227 -7.99 1.15 -17.69
C LEU A 227 -8.51 2.09 -16.59
N ALA A 228 -7.73 2.31 -15.53
CA ALA A 228 -8.06 3.25 -14.47
C ALA A 228 -8.26 4.68 -15.00
N SER A 229 -7.42 5.11 -15.94
CA SER A 229 -7.56 6.43 -16.57
C SER A 229 -8.86 6.58 -17.36
N TYR A 230 -9.29 5.53 -18.06
CA TYR A 230 -10.58 5.50 -18.76
C TYR A 230 -11.75 5.48 -17.79
N LEU A 231 -11.67 4.67 -16.74
CA LEU A 231 -12.69 4.58 -15.70
C LEU A 231 -12.89 5.94 -15.00
N CYS A 232 -11.80 6.61 -14.62
CA CYS A 232 -11.86 7.92 -13.99
C CYS A 232 -12.52 8.97 -14.91
N LYS A 233 -12.18 8.98 -16.21
CA LYS A 233 -12.83 9.86 -17.20
C LYS A 233 -14.32 9.57 -17.34
N PHE A 234 -14.69 8.29 -17.33
CA PHE A 234 -16.08 7.85 -17.44
C PHE A 234 -16.91 8.27 -16.21
N LEU A 235 -16.39 8.03 -15.00
CA LEU A 235 -17.05 8.41 -13.74
C LEU A 235 -17.27 9.92 -13.65
N LYS A 236 -16.27 10.73 -14.02
CA LYS A 236 -16.40 12.20 -14.09
C LYS A 236 -17.48 12.66 -15.08
N LYS A 237 -17.70 11.91 -16.16
CA LYS A 237 -18.75 12.22 -17.13
C LYS A 237 -20.15 11.89 -16.59
N ILE A 238 -20.28 10.84 -15.79
CA ILE A 238 -21.54 10.47 -15.12
C ILE A 238 -21.90 11.47 -14.04
N GLN A 239 -20.94 11.84 -13.17
CA GLN A 239 -21.20 12.76 -12.04
C GLN A 239 -21.51 14.21 -12.45
N ARG A 240 -21.22 14.58 -13.70
CA ARG A 240 -21.55 15.90 -14.28
C ARG A 240 -22.95 15.95 -14.91
N LYS A 241 -23.65 14.81 -14.97
CA LYS A 241 -25.06 14.73 -15.38
C LYS A 241 -25.92 14.60 -14.14
#